data_AF-A0A7X2MTS6-F1
#
_entry.id   AF-A0A7X2MTS6-F1
#
_cell.length_a   1.000
_cell.length_b   1.000
_cell.length_c   1.000
_cell.angle_alpha   90.00
_cell.angle_beta   90.00
_cell.angle_gamma   90.00
#
_symmetry.space_group_name_H-M   'P 1'
#
loop_
_entity.id
_entity.type
_entity.pdbx_description
1 polymer ?
#
loop_
_entity_poly.entity_id
_entity_poly.type
_entity_poly.pdbx_seq_one_letter_code
_entity_poly.pdbx_strand_id
1 'polypeptide(L)'
;IDAPVSGTKAPAENAQILVLASGDQSRAQAAEAVFAAISKGTKWLGEAGKSTRMKLVINSWLIGMMQSLAESTRLAEQFGFSTDDLWQVLEGGPLAAPYAKMKLGMIASDDFTPQMHLVWALKDARL
;
A
#
# COMPACT_ATOMS: atom_id res chain seq x y z
N ILE A 1 -6.46 -21.96 -0.45
CA ILE A 1 -6.83 -20.55 -0.16
C ILE A 1 -5.71 -19.68 -0.70
N ASP A 2 -6.04 -18.69 -1.50
CA ASP A 2 -5.12 -17.65 -1.98
C ASP A 2 -5.29 -16.42 -1.07
N ALA A 3 -4.22 -15.95 -0.42
CA ALA A 3 -4.32 -14.97 0.67
C ALA A 3 -3.20 -13.91 0.71
N PRO A 4 -2.98 -13.11 -0.37
CA PRO A 4 -2.07 -11.98 -0.30
C PRO A 4 -2.51 -10.95 0.75
N VAL A 5 -1.56 -10.17 1.24
CA VAL A 5 -1.78 -9.19 2.32
C VAL A 5 -1.54 -7.76 1.86
N SER A 6 -2.17 -6.80 2.55
CA SER A 6 -1.96 -5.37 2.37
C SER A 6 -1.60 -4.70 3.68
N GLY A 7 -0.48 -3.97 3.66
CA GLY A 7 0.14 -3.30 4.81
C GLY A 7 1.65 -3.49 4.73
N THR A 8 2.39 -2.46 5.13
CA THR A 8 3.86 -2.47 5.17
C THR A 8 4.36 -3.14 6.45
N LYS A 9 5.66 -3.00 6.76
CA LYS A 9 6.30 -3.59 7.93
C LYS A 9 5.59 -3.23 9.25
N ALA A 10 5.39 -1.93 9.52
CA ALA A 10 4.80 -1.50 10.79
C ALA A 10 3.36 -2.03 11.02
N PRO A 11 2.43 -1.99 10.05
CA PRO A 11 1.15 -2.67 10.19
C PRO A 11 1.27 -4.18 10.41
N ALA A 12 2.24 -4.85 9.78
CA ALA A 12 2.42 -6.29 9.95
C ALA A 12 2.90 -6.65 11.37
N GLU A 13 3.86 -5.90 11.92
CA GLU A 13 4.38 -6.09 13.29
C GLU A 13 3.30 -5.88 14.36
N ASN A 14 2.28 -5.07 14.05
CA ASN A 14 1.19 -4.74 14.97
C ASN A 14 -0.11 -5.53 14.70
N ALA A 15 -0.06 -6.59 13.88
CA ALA A 15 -1.24 -7.36 13.44
C ALA A 15 -2.36 -6.50 12.81
N GLN A 16 -2.00 -5.43 12.10
CA GLN A 16 -2.89 -4.46 11.46
C GLN A 16 -2.93 -4.55 9.93
N ILE A 17 -2.36 -5.62 9.35
CA ILE A 17 -2.49 -5.88 7.91
C ILE A 17 -3.93 -6.26 7.54
N LEU A 18 -4.28 -6.13 6.26
CA LEU A 18 -5.50 -6.66 5.68
C LEU A 18 -5.18 -7.93 4.90
N VAL A 19 -5.85 -9.04 5.19
CA VAL A 19 -5.77 -10.25 4.37
C VAL A 19 -6.77 -10.15 3.23
N LEU A 20 -6.34 -10.41 2.00
CA LEU A 20 -7.21 -10.55 0.83
C LEU A 20 -7.34 -12.04 0.53
N ALA A 21 -8.40 -12.69 1.00
CA ALA A 21 -8.58 -14.13 0.84
C ALA A 21 -9.46 -14.48 -0.37
N SER A 22 -9.17 -15.59 -1.04
CA SER A 22 -10.04 -16.17 -2.05
C SER A 22 -9.86 -17.70 -2.13
N GLY A 23 -10.89 -18.40 -2.61
CA GLY A 23 -11.01 -19.86 -2.61
C GLY A 23 -12.23 -20.34 -1.83
N ASP A 24 -12.27 -21.64 -1.54
CA ASP A 24 -13.35 -22.27 -0.79
C ASP A 24 -13.31 -21.89 0.70
N GLN A 25 -14.13 -20.92 1.09
CA GLN A 25 -14.19 -20.41 2.46
C GLN A 25 -14.64 -21.49 3.46
N SER A 26 -15.46 -22.46 3.05
CA SER A 26 -15.93 -23.52 3.95
C SER A 26 -14.79 -24.39 4.49
N ARG A 27 -13.67 -24.44 3.73
CA ARG A 27 -12.45 -25.17 4.08
C ARG A 27 -11.38 -24.29 4.73
N ALA A 28 -11.70 -23.04 5.03
CA ALA A 28 -10.73 -22.05 5.49
C ALA A 28 -10.63 -21.92 7.03
N GLN A 29 -11.39 -22.68 7.80
CA GLN A 29 -11.50 -22.50 9.26
C GLN A 29 -10.14 -22.42 9.98
N ALA A 30 -9.19 -23.29 9.65
CA ALA A 30 -7.84 -23.25 10.21
C ALA A 30 -7.05 -22.00 9.77
N ALA A 31 -7.22 -21.55 8.53
CA ALA A 31 -6.59 -20.35 8.01
C ALA A 31 -7.21 -19.08 8.60
N GLU A 32 -8.53 -19.05 8.85
CA GLU A 32 -9.22 -17.91 9.46
C GLU A 32 -8.72 -17.64 10.88
N ALA A 33 -8.41 -18.68 11.66
CA ALA A 33 -7.79 -18.52 12.97
C ALA A 33 -6.41 -17.82 12.87
N VAL A 34 -5.60 -18.19 11.88
CA VAL A 34 -4.30 -17.53 11.63
C VAL A 34 -4.51 -16.10 11.14
N PHE A 35 -5.44 -15.87 10.21
CA PHE A 35 -5.72 -14.54 9.68
C PHE A 35 -6.20 -13.59 10.79
N ALA A 36 -7.05 -14.05 11.71
CA ALA A 36 -7.51 -13.27 12.84
C ALA A 36 -6.38 -12.87 13.81
N ALA A 37 -5.34 -13.70 13.94
CA ALA A 37 -4.20 -13.41 14.81
C ALA A 37 -3.24 -12.36 14.25
N ILE A 38 -3.15 -12.21 12.91
CA ILE A 38 -2.13 -11.38 12.26
C ILE A 38 -2.70 -10.15 11.55
N SER A 39 -4.02 -9.98 11.51
CA SER A 39 -4.67 -8.97 10.67
C SER A 39 -5.77 -8.23 11.42
N LYS A 40 -6.04 -6.99 10.98
CA LYS A 40 -7.23 -6.25 11.42
C LYS A 40 -8.52 -6.73 10.72
N GLY A 41 -8.41 -7.69 9.81
CA GLY A 41 -9.55 -8.21 9.07
C GLY A 41 -9.15 -8.97 7.81
N THR A 42 -10.10 -9.76 7.32
CA THR A 42 -9.99 -10.53 6.08
C THR A 42 -11.09 -10.12 5.10
N LYS A 43 -10.73 -9.82 3.86
CA LYS A 43 -11.68 -9.60 2.76
C LYS A 43 -11.71 -10.83 1.86
N TRP A 44 -12.85 -11.52 1.83
CA TRP A 44 -13.10 -12.63 0.91
C TRP A 44 -13.52 -12.12 -0.47
N LEU A 45 -12.82 -12.54 -1.51
CA LEU A 45 -12.95 -12.06 -2.89
C LEU A 45 -13.53 -13.12 -3.84
N GLY A 46 -14.09 -14.20 -3.29
CA GLY A 46 -14.71 -15.30 -4.05
C GLY A 46 -13.69 -16.36 -4.44
N GLU A 47 -13.74 -16.81 -5.70
CA GLU A 47 -12.95 -17.94 -6.21
C GLU A 47 -11.43 -17.76 -6.10
N ALA A 48 -10.70 -18.88 -6.09
CA ALA A 48 -9.24 -18.90 -6.05
C ALA A 48 -8.60 -18.03 -7.16
N GLY A 49 -7.54 -17.30 -6.81
CA GLY A 49 -6.83 -16.41 -7.72
C GLY A 49 -7.43 -15.00 -7.86
N LYS A 50 -8.69 -14.77 -7.41
CA LYS A 50 -9.27 -13.41 -7.40
C LYS A 50 -8.53 -12.46 -6.45
N SER A 51 -8.01 -12.95 -5.32
CA SER A 51 -7.24 -12.11 -4.39
C SER A 51 -5.87 -11.73 -4.95
N THR A 52 -5.15 -12.64 -5.59
CA THR A 52 -3.91 -12.29 -6.31
C THR A 52 -4.15 -11.23 -7.38
N ARG A 53 -5.19 -11.38 -8.21
CA ARG A 53 -5.54 -10.36 -9.23
C ARG A 53 -5.88 -9.01 -8.61
N MET A 54 -6.67 -8.99 -7.54
CA MET A 54 -6.97 -7.76 -6.80
C MET A 54 -5.71 -7.11 -6.21
N LYS A 55 -4.77 -7.92 -5.71
CA LYS A 55 -3.51 -7.41 -5.18
C LYS A 55 -2.69 -6.70 -6.27
N LEU A 56 -2.67 -7.23 -7.49
CA LEU A 56 -2.02 -6.58 -8.63
C LEU A 56 -2.69 -5.25 -8.99
N VAL A 57 -4.02 -5.16 -8.95
CA VAL A 57 -4.76 -3.89 -9.14
C VAL A 57 -4.34 -2.86 -8.08
N ILE A 58 -4.29 -3.26 -6.80
CA ILE A 58 -3.88 -2.37 -5.70
C ILE A 58 -2.43 -1.93 -5.85
N ASN A 59 -1.52 -2.85 -6.21
CA ASN A 59 -0.10 -2.52 -6.36
C ASN A 59 0.15 -1.61 -7.57
N SER A 60 -0.57 -1.81 -8.68
CA SER A 60 -0.53 -0.89 -9.83
C SER A 60 -0.95 0.53 -9.42
N TRP A 61 -2.06 0.66 -8.69
CA TRP A 61 -2.50 1.95 -8.15
C TRP A 61 -1.47 2.59 -7.21
N LEU A 62 -0.90 1.82 -6.29
CA LEU A 62 0.14 2.28 -5.36
C LEU A 62 1.38 2.79 -6.09
N ILE A 63 1.82 2.09 -7.13
CA ILE A 63 3.00 2.46 -7.93
C ILE A 63 2.73 3.76 -8.68
N GLY A 64 1.59 3.87 -9.36
CA GLY A 64 1.20 5.10 -10.05
C GLY A 64 1.11 6.29 -9.10
N MET A 65 0.52 6.09 -7.92
CA MET A 65 0.44 7.13 -6.88
C MET A 65 1.83 7.59 -6.41
N MET A 66 2.76 6.67 -6.17
CA MET A 66 4.13 7.01 -5.76
C MET A 66 4.89 7.75 -6.86
N GLN A 67 4.71 7.36 -8.13
CA GLN A 67 5.30 8.05 -9.27
C GLN A 67 4.79 9.50 -9.36
N SER A 68 3.47 9.70 -9.36
CA SER A 68 2.88 11.04 -9.41
C SER A 68 3.32 11.90 -8.23
N LEU A 69 3.45 11.32 -7.03
CA LEU A 69 3.94 12.03 -5.86
C LEU A 69 5.40 12.46 -6.02
N ALA A 70 6.28 11.59 -6.52
CA ALA A 70 7.68 11.89 -6.74
C ALA A 70 7.86 13.01 -7.79
N GLU A 71 7.17 12.92 -8.92
CA GLU A 71 7.18 13.95 -9.98
C GLU A 71 6.65 15.30 -9.47
N SER A 72 5.52 15.28 -8.74
CA SER A 72 4.92 16.50 -8.18
C SER A 72 5.81 17.14 -7.12
N THR A 73 6.49 16.34 -6.30
CA THR A 73 7.44 16.85 -5.30
C THR A 73 8.63 17.51 -5.97
N ARG A 74 9.17 16.90 -7.04
CA ARG A 74 10.26 17.49 -7.80
C ARG A 74 9.87 18.80 -8.49
N LEU A 75 8.65 18.86 -9.03
CA LEU A 75 8.12 20.10 -9.63
C LEU A 75 7.92 21.19 -8.57
N ALA A 76 7.39 20.85 -7.41
CA ALA A 76 7.23 21.76 -6.28
C ALA A 76 8.58 22.37 -5.86
N GLU A 77 9.62 21.53 -5.72
CA GLU A 77 10.99 21.97 -5.41
C GLU A 77 11.53 22.94 -6.46
N GLN A 78 11.34 22.65 -7.76
CA GLN A 78 11.75 23.55 -8.85
C GLN A 78 11.07 24.91 -8.81
N PHE A 79 9.86 24.98 -8.25
CA PHE A 79 9.11 26.23 -8.05
C PHE A 79 9.33 26.87 -6.68
N GLY A 80 10.23 26.31 -5.86
CA GLY A 80 10.61 26.87 -4.56
C GLY A 80 9.69 26.47 -3.41
N PHE A 81 8.90 25.41 -3.56
CA PHE A 81 8.04 24.87 -2.51
C PHE A 81 8.67 23.64 -1.85
N SER A 82 8.51 23.55 -0.53
CA SER A 82 8.88 22.35 0.24
C SER A 82 7.81 21.25 0.15
N THR A 83 8.16 20.05 0.60
CA THR A 83 7.20 18.95 0.80
C THR A 83 6.10 19.32 1.79
N ASP A 84 6.41 20.16 2.78
CA ASP A 84 5.46 20.61 3.80
C ASP A 84 4.48 21.63 3.22
N ASP A 85 4.94 22.56 2.39
CA ASP A 85 4.06 23.48 1.65
C ASP A 85 3.09 22.69 0.78
N LEU A 86 3.58 21.67 0.06
CA LEU A 86 2.74 20.78 -0.74
C LEU A 86 1.71 20.04 0.12
N TRP A 87 2.12 19.49 1.27
CA TRP A 87 1.18 18.80 2.17
C TRP A 87 0.12 19.74 2.74
N GLN A 88 0.49 20.96 3.16
CA GLN A 88 -0.44 21.95 3.71
C GLN A 88 -1.55 22.32 2.71
N VAL A 89 -1.25 22.33 1.41
CA VAL A 89 -2.26 22.56 0.35
C VAL A 89 -3.17 21.36 0.16
N LEU A 90 -2.66 20.13 0.32
CA LEU A 90 -3.45 18.91 0.16
C LEU A 90 -4.32 18.61 1.39
N GLU A 91 -3.83 18.92 2.58
CA GLU A 91 -4.44 18.53 3.86
C GLU A 91 -5.89 19.00 3.99
N GLY A 92 -6.79 18.10 4.39
CA GLY A 92 -8.22 18.36 4.47
C GLY A 92 -8.98 18.33 3.14
N GLY A 93 -8.26 18.27 2.01
CA GLY A 93 -8.84 18.14 0.67
C GLY A 93 -9.06 16.68 0.22
N PRO A 94 -9.77 16.47 -0.91
CA PRO A 94 -10.05 15.13 -1.44
C PRO A 94 -8.81 14.40 -1.98
N LEU A 95 -7.71 15.11 -2.17
CA LEU A 95 -6.42 14.56 -2.60
C LEU A 95 -5.53 14.15 -1.41
N ALA A 96 -5.91 14.48 -0.18
CA ALA A 96 -5.16 14.10 1.01
C ALA A 96 -5.22 12.59 1.23
N ALA A 97 -4.14 11.91 0.90
CA ALA A 97 -3.96 10.50 1.23
C ALA A 97 -2.92 10.34 2.35
N PRO A 98 -3.20 9.58 3.42
CA PRO A 98 -2.22 9.30 4.47
C PRO A 98 -0.91 8.69 3.95
N TYR A 99 -1.01 7.89 2.88
CA TYR A 99 0.16 7.36 2.17
C TYR A 99 1.06 8.46 1.62
N ALA A 100 0.47 9.51 1.02
CA ALA A 100 1.23 10.64 0.48
C ALA A 100 1.90 11.43 1.61
N LYS A 101 1.21 11.71 2.72
CA LYS A 101 1.79 12.38 3.91
C LYS A 101 3.04 11.65 4.41
N MET A 102 2.93 10.34 4.59
CA MET A 102 4.04 9.49 5.03
C MET A 102 5.22 9.58 4.05
N LYS A 103 4.96 9.50 2.74
CA LYS A 103 5.99 9.53 1.70
C LYS A 103 6.65 10.88 1.53
N LEU A 104 5.90 11.98 1.65
CA LEU A 104 6.44 13.33 1.67
C LEU A 104 7.40 13.52 2.84
N GLY A 105 7.04 13.04 4.04
CA GLY A 105 7.94 13.07 5.20
C GLY A 105 9.25 12.31 4.98
N MET A 106 9.18 11.12 4.36
CA MET A 106 10.38 10.33 4.00
C MET A 106 11.27 11.06 2.98
N ILE A 107 10.66 11.70 1.96
CA ILE A 107 11.40 12.50 0.97
C ILE A 107 12.05 13.72 1.65
N ALA A 108 11.33 14.41 2.54
CA ALA A 108 11.83 15.59 3.25
C ALA A 108 13.07 15.28 4.11
N SER A 109 13.15 14.06 4.64
CA SER A 109 14.26 13.60 5.48
C SER A 109 15.33 12.81 4.72
N ASP A 110 15.25 12.70 3.39
CA ASP A 110 16.08 11.82 2.56
C ASP A 110 16.13 10.35 3.06
N ASP A 111 15.04 9.87 3.68
CA ASP A 111 14.94 8.48 4.15
C ASP A 111 14.31 7.59 3.07
N PHE A 112 15.16 6.84 2.38
CA PHE A 112 14.74 5.89 1.34
C PHE A 112 14.75 4.43 1.82
N THR A 113 14.67 4.21 3.14
CA THR A 113 14.58 2.86 3.72
C THR A 113 13.37 2.11 3.11
N PRO A 114 13.58 0.97 2.44
CA PRO A 114 12.50 0.31 1.71
C PRO A 114 11.37 -0.16 2.62
N GLN A 115 10.17 0.41 2.42
CA GLN A 115 8.91 -0.15 2.93
C GLN A 115 8.36 -1.24 2.00
N MET A 116 8.67 -1.10 0.71
CA MET A 116 8.54 -2.10 -0.35
C MET A 116 9.79 -1.94 -1.22
N HIS A 117 10.53 -3.01 -1.47
CA HIS A 117 11.68 -2.93 -2.37
C HIS A 117 11.24 -2.62 -3.80
N LEU A 118 11.97 -1.72 -4.48
CA LEU A 118 11.65 -1.32 -5.85
C LEU A 118 11.60 -2.52 -6.81
N VAL A 119 12.43 -3.54 -6.60
CA VAL A 119 12.41 -4.78 -7.39
C VAL A 119 11.08 -5.53 -7.30
N TRP A 120 10.38 -5.45 -6.15
CA TRP A 120 9.06 -6.06 -5.99
C TRP A 120 7.98 -5.22 -6.66
N ALA A 121 8.09 -3.90 -6.58
CA ALA A 121 7.20 -2.99 -7.29
C ALA A 121 7.34 -3.18 -8.81
N LEU A 122 8.56 -3.29 -9.31
CA LEU A 122 8.85 -3.57 -10.71
C LEU A 122 8.31 -4.93 -11.16
N LYS A 123 8.44 -5.96 -10.33
CA LYS A 123 7.86 -7.29 -10.58
C LYS A 123 6.33 -7.19 -10.71
N ASP A 124 5.65 -6.45 -9.83
CA ASP A 124 4.19 -6.28 -9.90
C ASP A 124 3.74 -5.36 -11.05
N ALA A 125 4.56 -4.37 -11.45
CA ALA A 125 4.29 -3.47 -12.57
C ALA A 125 4.42 -4.15 -13.94
N ARG A 126 5.16 -5.27 -14.03
CA ARG A 126 5.45 -5.96 -15.28
C ARG A 126 4.39 -6.97 -15.73
N LEU A 127 3.42 -7.28 -14.87
CA LEU A 127 2.30 -8.23 -15.06
C LEU A 127 2.65 -9.46 -15.92
#